data_AF-A0A1B3WAZ6-F1
#
_entry.id   AF-A0A1B3WAZ6-F1
#
_cell.length_a   1.000
_cell.length_b   1.000
_cell.length_c   1.000
_cell.angle_alpha   90.00
_cell.angle_beta   90.00
_cell.angle_gamma   90.00
#
_symmetry.space_group_name_H-M   'P 1'
#
loop_
_entity.id
_entity.type
_entity.pdbx_description
1 polymer ?
#
loop_
_entity_poly.entity_id
_entity_poly.type
_entity_poly.pdbx_seq_one_letter_code
_entity_poly.pdbx_strand_id
1 'polypeptide(L)' 'MGALPARKLAQLVDQAHEYSWDFYRWKKAFVLKKNFQVHARTTCPRDGTRLSYRKQLGKAGRRAFWCDTCQRRY' A
#
# COMPACT_ATOMS: atom_id res chain seq x y z
N MET A 1 17.37 0.31 8.83
CA MET A 1 15.97 0.07 9.24
C MET A 1 15.83 0.59 10.67
N GLY A 2 14.75 1.28 11.02
CA GLY A 2 14.59 1.85 12.38
C GLY A 2 13.92 3.22 12.47
N ALA A 3 13.57 3.85 11.34
CA ALA A 3 12.95 5.17 11.36
C ALA A 3 11.45 5.15 11.72
N LEU A 4 10.77 3.99 11.59
CA LEU A 4 9.34 3.89 11.85
C LEU A 4 9.06 3.76 13.37
N PRO A 5 8.22 4.61 13.98
CA PRO A 5 7.84 4.48 15.38
C PRO A 5 7.22 3.12 15.70
N ALA A 6 7.46 2.56 16.89
CA ALA A 6 7.01 1.23 17.29
C ALA A 6 5.49 1.02 17.09
N ARG A 7 4.67 2.01 17.45
CA ARG A 7 3.21 1.96 17.23
C ARG A 7 2.84 1.85 15.75
N LYS A 8 3.56 2.57 14.87
CA LYS A 8 3.32 2.52 13.43
C LYS A 8 3.81 1.21 12.82
N LEU A 9 4.88 0.63 13.36
CA LEU A 9 5.33 -0.70 12.98
C LEU A 9 4.28 -1.77 13.33
N ALA A 10 3.72 -1.74 14.55
CA ALA A 10 2.64 -2.66 14.94
C ALA A 10 1.42 -2.53 14.01
N GLN A 11 0.96 -1.31 13.77
CA GLN A 11 -0.14 -1.04 12.83
C GLN A 11 0.13 -1.57 11.41
N LEU A 12 1.38 -1.46 10.93
CA LEU A 12 1.76 -1.97 9.61
C LEU A 12 1.69 -3.51 9.56
N VAL A 13 2.12 -4.19 10.63
CA VAL A 13 2.04 -5.65 10.73
C VAL A 13 0.58 -6.11 10.75
N ASP A 14 -0.26 -5.48 11.57
CA ASP A 14 -1.68 -5.81 11.68
C ASP A 14 -2.39 -5.64 10.33
N GLN A 15 -2.19 -4.49 9.66
CA GLN A 15 -2.79 -4.23 8.35
C GLN A 15 -2.28 -5.19 7.27
N ALA A 16 -1.00 -5.58 7.30
CA ALA A 16 -0.46 -6.56 6.34
C ALA A 16 -1.09 -7.95 6.53
N HIS A 17 -1.33 -8.35 7.78
CA HIS A 17 -2.01 -9.58 8.09
C HIS A 17 -3.49 -9.56 7.63
N GLU A 18 -4.24 -8.53 8.01
CA GLU A 18 -5.65 -8.37 7.60
C GLU A 18 -5.80 -8.31 6.07
N TYR A 19 -4.97 -7.50 5.41
CA TYR A 19 -5.00 -7.37 3.96
C TYR A 19 -4.68 -8.68 3.24
N SER A 20 -3.86 -9.56 3.84
CA SER A 20 -3.57 -10.87 3.27
C SER A 20 -4.82 -11.77 3.23
N TRP A 21 -5.67 -11.69 4.26
CA TRP A 21 -6.95 -12.39 4.29
C TRP A 21 -7.95 -11.80 3.30
N ASP A 22 -8.04 -10.47 3.22
CA ASP A 22 -8.89 -9.81 2.23
C ASP A 22 -8.46 -10.13 0.81
N PHE A 23 -7.16 -10.15 0.55
CA PHE A 23 -6.59 -10.59 -0.73
C PHE A 23 -7.01 -12.02 -1.06
N TYR A 24 -6.91 -12.95 -0.10
CA TYR A 24 -7.35 -14.34 -0.29
C TYR A 24 -8.84 -14.40 -0.66
N ARG A 25 -9.69 -13.70 0.10
CA ARG A 25 -11.15 -13.64 -0.13
C ARG A 25 -11.48 -13.04 -1.49
N TRP A 26 -10.90 -11.90 -1.85
CA TRP A 26 -11.14 -11.25 -3.13
C TRP A 26 -10.61 -12.06 -4.31
N LYS A 27 -9.50 -12.77 -4.14
CA LYS A 27 -8.98 -13.68 -5.15
C LYS A 27 -9.94 -14.84 -5.38
N LYS A 28 -10.47 -15.46 -4.32
CA LYS A 28 -11.47 -16.53 -4.40
C LYS A 28 -12.78 -16.06 -5.04
N ALA A 29 -13.18 -14.81 -4.79
CA ALA A 29 -14.36 -14.20 -5.37
C ALA A 29 -14.12 -13.55 -6.76
N PHE A 30 -12.93 -13.72 -7.36
CA PHE A 30 -12.56 -13.14 -8.67
C PHE A 30 -12.69 -11.61 -8.78
N VAL A 31 -12.59 -10.91 -7.65
CA VAL A 31 -12.76 -9.46 -7.55
C VAL A 31 -11.52 -8.74 -7.03
N LEU A 32 -10.33 -9.32 -7.21
CA LEU A 32 -9.10 -8.75 -6.65
C LEU A 32 -8.80 -7.34 -7.17
N LYS A 33 -8.78 -7.16 -8.50
CA LYS A 33 -8.33 -5.89 -9.12
C LYS A 33 -9.20 -4.70 -8.74
N LYS A 34 -10.51 -4.89 -8.52
CA LYS A 34 -11.41 -3.78 -8.12
C LYS A 34 -11.07 -3.21 -6.75
N ASN A 35 -10.45 -4.02 -5.87
CA ASN A 35 -10.15 -3.62 -4.50
C ASN A 35 -8.78 -2.94 -4.33
N PHE A 36 -8.00 -2.78 -5.39
CA PHE A 36 -6.73 -2.04 -5.31
C PHE A 36 -6.99 -0.53 -5.09
N GLN A 37 -6.56 -0.05 -3.92
CA GLN A 37 -6.66 1.36 -3.55
C GLN A 37 -5.62 2.23 -4.26
N VAL A 38 -4.36 1.80 -4.28
CA VAL A 38 -3.24 2.59 -4.85
C VAL A 38 -2.46 1.88 -5.95
N HIS A 39 -2.47 0.55 -5.97
CA HIS A 39 -1.66 -0.21 -6.93
C HIS A 39 -2.13 0.03 -8.37
N ALA A 40 -1.23 0.59 -9.19
CA ALA A 40 -1.52 0.99 -10.58
C ALA A 40 -2.74 1.93 -10.73
N ARG A 41 -3.04 2.72 -9.70
CA ARG A 41 -4.05 3.78 -9.74
C ARG A 41 -3.37 5.14 -9.95
N THR A 42 -4.12 6.11 -10.46
CA THR A 42 -3.63 7.48 -10.71
C THR A 42 -3.93 8.41 -9.52
N THR A 43 -5.03 8.16 -8.82
CA THR A 43 -5.59 9.09 -7.82
C THR A 43 -5.81 8.37 -6.51
N CYS A 44 -5.48 9.03 -5.39
CA CYS A 44 -5.72 8.50 -4.06
C CYS A 44 -7.23 8.45 -3.76
N PRO A 45 -7.78 7.31 -3.31
CA PRO A 45 -9.20 7.21 -3.00
C PRO A 45 -9.62 7.97 -1.74
N ARG A 46 -8.66 8.42 -0.91
CA ARG A 46 -8.94 9.12 0.36
C ARG A 46 -9.03 10.64 0.21
N ASP A 47 -8.11 11.23 -0.55
CA ASP A 47 -7.96 12.70 -0.62
C ASP A 47 -7.95 13.26 -2.05
N GLY A 48 -8.05 12.41 -3.08
CA GLY A 48 -8.04 12.85 -4.47
C GLY A 48 -6.67 13.30 -5.00
N THR A 49 -5.60 13.22 -4.21
CA THR A 49 -4.25 13.60 -4.65
C THR A 49 -3.74 12.63 -5.71
N ARG A 50 -2.96 13.13 -6.68
CA ARG A 50 -2.27 12.27 -7.64
C ARG A 50 -1.25 11.39 -6.93
N LEU A 51 -1.29 10.09 -7.22
CA LEU A 51 -0.38 9.11 -6.62
C LEU A 51 1.02 9.23 -7.20
N SER A 52 2.01 9.17 -6.32
CA SER A 52 3.42 9.07 -6.64
C SER A 52 3.83 7.62 -6.85
N TYR A 53 4.85 7.42 -7.68
CA TYR A 53 5.31 6.10 -8.08
C TYR A 53 6.82 6.06 -8.32
N ARG A 54 7.45 4.93 -7.99
CA ARG A 54 8.81 4.60 -8.40
C ARG A 54 8.85 3.25 -9.11
N LYS A 55 9.58 3.22 -10.23
CA LYS A 55 9.79 2.00 -11.03
C LYS A 55 10.69 0.99 -10.34
N GLN A 56 11.73 1.47 -9.66
CA GLN A 56 12.68 0.64 -8.94
C GLN A 56 12.82 1.18 -7.51
N LEU A 57 12.26 0.45 -6.56
CA LEU A 57 12.36 0.71 -5.13
C LEU A 57 12.97 -0.50 -4.40
N GLY A 58 13.92 -0.22 -3.52
CA GLY A 58 14.63 -1.23 -2.72
C GLY A 58 15.58 -2.12 -3.54
N LYS A 59 16.20 -3.08 -2.87
CA LYS A 59 17.21 -3.98 -3.47
C LYS A 59 16.65 -4.82 -4.62
N ALA A 60 15.39 -5.23 -4.51
CA ALA A 60 14.72 -6.05 -5.52
C ALA A 60 14.14 -5.23 -6.69
N GLY A 61 14.34 -3.91 -6.72
CA GLY A 61 13.91 -3.05 -7.83
C GLY A 61 12.40 -3.10 -8.09
N ARG A 62 11.58 -3.27 -7.03
CA ARG A 62 10.13 -3.42 -7.19
C ARG A 62 9.47 -2.07 -7.49
N ARG A 63 8.38 -2.14 -8.24
CA ARG A 63 7.45 -1.03 -8.45
C ARG A 63 6.73 -0.70 -7.15
N ALA A 64 6.64 0.58 -6.80
CA ALA A 64 5.95 1.05 -5.59
C ALA A 64 5.11 2.30 -5.89
N PHE A 65 3.93 2.40 -5.26
CA PHE A 65 2.96 3.49 -5.41
C PHE A 65 2.57 3.99 -4.03
N TRP A 66 2.42 5.30 -3.85
CA TRP A 66 2.00 5.90 -2.58
C TRP A 66 1.35 7.27 -2.79
N CYS A 67 0.63 7.76 -1.78
CA CYS A 67 0.17 9.14 -1.72
C CYS A 67 1.08 9.95 -0.79
N ASP A 68 1.73 11.00 -1.29
CA ASP A 68 2.63 11.85 -0.47
C ASP A 68 1.88 12.59 0.66
N THR A 69 0.59 12.85 0.48
CA THR A 69 -0.26 13.51 1.48
C THR A 69 -0.68 12.55 2.60
N CYS A 70 -1.08 11.33 2.24
CA CYS A 70 -1.55 10.34 3.21
C CYS A 70 -0.41 9.54 3.89
N GLN A 71 0.70 9.31 3.20
CA GLN A 71 1.78 8.41 3.64
C GLN A 71 3.04 9.20 3.98
N ARG A 72 3.22 9.45 5.28
CA ARG A 72 4.38 10.16 5.81
C ARG A 72 5.67 9.35 5.66
N ARG A 73 6.74 10.03 5.25
CA ARG A 73 8.11 9.52 5.32
C ARG A 73 8.64 9.70 6.75
N TYR A 74 9.10 8.60 7.35
CA TYR A 74 9.75 8.56 8.65
C TYR A 74 11.26 8.37 8.48
#